data_AF-A0A4V1UI67-F1
#
_entry.id   AF-A0A4V1UI67-F1
#
_cell.length_a   1.000
_cell.length_b   1.000
_cell.length_c   1.000
_cell.angle_alpha   90.00
_cell.angle_beta   90.00
_cell.angle_gamma   90.00
#
_symmetry.space_group_name_H-M   'P 1'
#
loop_
_entity.id
_entity.type
_entity.pdbx_description
1 polymer ?
#
loop_
_entity_poly.entity_id
_entity_poly.type
_entity_poly.pdbx_seq_one_letter_code
_entity_poly.pdbx_strand_id
1 'polypeptide(L)' 'MNRRIRKAVFPVAGLGTRFLPATKTVPKEMLPIIDKPLIQYAV' A
#
# COMPACT_ATOMS: atom_id res chain seq x y z
N MET A 1 28.02 2.69 17.15
CA MET A 1 26.67 3.21 17.45
C MET A 1 25.71 2.75 16.36
N ASN A 2 24.72 1.92 16.69
CA ASN A 2 23.71 1.49 15.72
C ASN A 2 22.70 2.65 15.53
N ARG A 3 22.74 3.34 14.39
CA ARG A 3 21.82 4.45 14.11
C ARG A 3 20.40 3.87 13.95
N ARG A 4 19.50 4.18 14.89
CA ARG A 4 18.09 3.78 14.78
C ARG A 4 17.47 4.38 13.53
N ILE A 5 16.98 3.53 12.63
CA ILE A 5 16.18 3.96 11.47
C ILE A 5 14.80 4.38 11.98
N ARG A 6 14.39 5.61 11.66
CA ARG A 6 13.14 6.22 12.17
C ARG A 6 12.11 6.49 11.08
N LYS A 7 12.47 6.29 9.81
CA LYS A 7 11.65 6.64 8.66
C LYS A 7 11.69 5.50 7.66
N ALA A 8 10.52 5.13 7.16
CA ALA A 8 10.32 4.22 6.03
C ALA A 8 9.57 4.98 4.94
N VAL A 9 9.84 4.65 3.67
CA VAL A 9 9.21 5.28 2.51
C VAL A 9 8.48 4.20 1.73
N PHE A 10 7.18 4.40 1.51
CA PHE A 10 6.35 3.53 0.68
C PHE A 10 5.98 4.24 -0.62
N PRO A 11 6.44 3.77 -1.79
CA PRO A 11 6.10 4.39 -3.06
C PRO A 11 4.70 3.98 -3.52
N VAL A 12 3.70 4.85 -3.29
CA VAL A 12 2.27 4.58 -3.53
C VAL A 12 1.64 5.42 -4.65
N ALA A 13 2.43 5.94 -5.58
CA ALA A 13 1.97 6.87 -6.62
C ALA A 13 1.38 6.22 -7.90
N GLY A 14 1.35 4.88 -7.99
CA GLY A 14 0.97 4.17 -9.22
C GLY A 14 -0.50 3.75 -9.27
N LEU A 15 -1.15 3.91 -10.44
CA LEU A 15 -2.60 3.68 -10.65
C LEU A 15 -3.08 2.22 -10.59
N GLY A 16 -2.20 1.23 -10.54
CA GLY A 16 -2.60 -0.18 -10.34
C GLY A 16 -3.48 -0.76 -11.46
N THR A 17 -3.15 -0.50 -12.73
CA THR A 17 -4.00 -0.82 -13.90
C THR A 17 -4.35 -2.31 -14.09
N ARG A 18 -3.59 -3.24 -13.51
CA ARG A 18 -3.86 -4.68 -13.55
C ARG A 18 -5.06 -5.11 -12.68
N PHE A 19 -5.47 -4.27 -11.75
CA PHE A 19 -6.60 -4.50 -10.86
C PHE A 19 -7.81 -3.63 -11.25
N LEU A 20 -7.83 -3.11 -12.48
CA LEU A 20 -9.02 -2.45 -13.00
C LEU A 20 -10.15 -3.48 -13.17
N PRO A 21 -11.42 -3.09 -12.90
CA PRO A 21 -11.87 -1.74 -12.57
C PRO A 21 -11.75 -1.37 -11.08
N ALA A 22 -11.39 -2.31 -10.20
CA ALA A 22 -11.37 -2.08 -8.75
C ALA A 22 -10.44 -0.93 -8.33
N THR A 23 -9.30 -0.76 -9.03
CA THR A 23 -8.36 0.33 -8.76
C THR A 23 -8.68 1.66 -9.44
N LYS A 24 -9.83 1.78 -10.11
CA LYS A 24 -10.24 3.03 -10.79
C LYS A 24 -10.63 4.11 -9.79
N THR A 25 -11.29 3.72 -8.69
CA THR A 25 -11.79 4.64 -7.65
C THR A 25 -11.16 4.40 -6.29
N VAL A 26 -10.59 3.20 -6.07
CA VAL A 26 -9.93 2.82 -4.81
C VAL A 26 -8.43 2.63 -5.07
N PRO A 27 -7.53 3.22 -4.28
CA PRO A 27 -6.10 2.95 -4.38
C PRO A 27 -5.77 1.47 -4.18
N LYS A 28 -4.77 0.95 -4.90
CA LYS A 28 -4.38 -0.47 -4.82
C LYS A 28 -3.93 -0.89 -3.42
N GLU A 29 -3.35 0.02 -2.64
CA GLU A 29 -2.87 -0.20 -1.28
C GLU A 29 -4.02 -0.34 -0.25
N MET A 30 -5.22 0.13 -0.63
CA MET A 30 -6.43 0.05 0.18
C MET A 30 -7.27 -1.19 -0.17
N LEU A 31 -6.87 -1.99 -1.16
CA LEU A 31 -7.55 -3.23 -1.46
C LEU A 31 -7.44 -4.19 -0.26
N PRO A 32 -8.56 -4.79 0.18
CA PRO A 32 -8.56 -5.67 1.34
C PRO A 32 -7.94 -7.04 0.99
N ILE A 33 -7.09 -7.53 1.88
CA ILE A 33 -6.77 -8.94 2.02
C ILE A 33 -7.66 -9.46 3.14
N ILE A 34 -8.65 -10.26 2.78
CA ILE A 34 -9.70 -10.76 3.69
C ILE A 34 -10.49 -9.60 4.32
N ASP A 35 -10.04 -9.08 5.45
CA ASP A 35 -10.70 -8.10 6.31
C ASP A 35 -9.88 -6.81 6.50
N LYS A 36 -8.62 -6.77 6.04
CA LYS A 36 -7.72 -5.63 6.26
C LYS A 36 -7.12 -5.10 4.96
N PRO A 37 -6.95 -3.77 4.82
CA PRO A 37 -6.32 -3.19 3.65
C PRO A 37 -4.84 -3.58 3.57
N LEU A 38 -4.33 -3.75 2.35
CA LEU A 38 -2.96 -4.20 2.07
C LEU A 38 -1.89 -3.35 2.77
N ILE A 39 -2.10 -2.04 2.90
CA ILE A 39 -1.16 -1.14 3.60
C ILE A 39 -0.94 -1.51 5.08
N GLN A 40 -1.93 -2.10 5.76
CA GLN A 40 -1.78 -2.50 7.17
C GLN A 40 -0.85 -3.70 7.36
N TYR A 41 -0.57 -4.46 6.29
CA TYR A 41 0.44 -5.53 6.35
C TYR A 41 1.85 -5.00 6.10
N ALA A 42 1.97 -3.80 5.53
CA ALA A 42 3.24 -3.16 5.24
C ALA A 42 3.75 -2.27 6.40
N VAL A 43 2.87 -1.90 7.32
CA VAL A 43 3.14 -1.12 8.55
C VAL A 43 3.31 -2.07 9.73
#